data_AF-A0A0V1B468-F1
#
_entry.id   AF-A0A0V1B468-F1
#
_cell.length_a   1.000
_cell.length_b   1.000
_cell.length_c   1.000
_cell.angle_alpha   90.00
_cell.angle_beta   90.00
_cell.angle_gamma   90.00
#
_symmetry.space_group_name_H-M   'P 1'
#
loop_
_entity.id
_entity.type
_entity.pdbx_description
1 polymer ?
#
loop_
_entity_poly.entity_id
_entity_poly.type
_entity_poly.pdbx_seq_one_letter_code
_entity_poly.pdbx_strand_id
1 'polypeptide(L)'
;LDECVQFACKFFEAWLDENYHALFKLYLSNPPKMCSYVVEFVVARERKLALKKMLKAFRPYLQICHLTSVLGFSSEESCIAFLKKLKLPVENSTVNCRHCANLLF
;
A
#
# COMPACT_ATOMS: atom_id res chain seq x y z
N LEU A 1 -16.10 18.38 -15.53
CA LEU A 1 -16.45 17.95 -14.16
C LEU A 1 -15.57 18.71 -13.17
N ASP A 2 -16.07 19.00 -11.97
CA ASP A 2 -15.24 19.51 -10.85
C ASP A 2 -14.06 18.55 -10.59
N GLU A 3 -12.88 19.11 -10.34
CA GLU A 3 -11.64 18.35 -10.08
C GLU A 3 -11.79 17.35 -8.92
N CYS A 4 -12.52 17.71 -7.87
CA CYS A 4 -12.80 16.82 -6.75
C CYS A 4 -13.66 15.62 -7.17
N VAL A 5 -14.64 15.83 -8.04
CA VAL A 5 -15.51 14.74 -8.54
C VAL A 5 -14.73 13.83 -9.47
N GLN A 6 -13.90 14.40 -10.37
CA GLN A 6 -13.03 13.59 -11.24
C GLN A 6 -12.04 12.75 -10.43
N PHE A 7 -11.43 13.33 -9.39
CA PHE A 7 -10.54 12.60 -8.49
C PHE A 7 -11.28 11.48 -7.77
N ALA A 8 -12.46 11.77 -7.20
CA ALA A 8 -13.27 10.78 -6.51
C ALA A 8 -13.63 9.60 -7.42
N CYS A 9 -14.13 9.85 -8.64
CA CYS A 9 -14.45 8.80 -9.60
C CYS A 9 -13.24 7.91 -9.90
N LYS A 10 -12.09 8.50 -10.26
CA LYS A 10 -10.86 7.75 -10.55
C LYS A 10 -10.36 6.95 -9.35
N PHE A 11 -10.45 7.53 -8.15
CA PHE A 11 -10.06 6.85 -6.93
C PHE A 11 -10.97 5.67 -6.64
N PHE A 12 -12.29 5.84 -6.77
CA PHE A 12 -13.26 4.77 -6.59
C PHE A 12 -13.09 3.65 -7.62
N GLU A 13 -12.87 3.98 -8.90
CA GLU A 13 -12.57 2.99 -9.95
C GLU A 13 -11.34 2.16 -9.58
N ALA A 14 -10.22 2.82 -9.25
CA ALA A 14 -9.00 2.12 -8.84
C ALA A 14 -9.19 1.27 -7.57
N TRP A 15 -10.05 1.71 -6.65
CA TRP A 15 -10.35 0.99 -5.42
C TRP A 15 -11.20 -0.25 -5.68
N LEU A 16 -12.25 -0.14 -6.50
CA LEU A 16 -13.12 -1.26 -6.87
C LEU A 16 -12.36 -2.34 -7.65
N ASP A 17 -11.46 -1.93 -8.53
CA ASP A 17 -10.61 -2.86 -9.30
C ASP A 17 -9.48 -3.47 -8.46
N GLU A 18 -9.35 -3.07 -7.19
CA GLU A 18 -8.22 -3.42 -6.31
C GLU A 18 -6.85 -3.09 -6.95
N ASN A 19 -6.81 -2.08 -7.82
CA ASN A 19 -5.60 -1.64 -8.50
C ASN A 19 -4.77 -0.77 -7.57
N TYR A 20 -4.00 -1.42 -6.69
CA TYR A 20 -3.20 -0.76 -5.67
C TYR A 20 -2.17 0.24 -6.24
N HIS A 21 -1.61 -0.04 -7.42
CA HIS A 21 -0.65 0.87 -8.06
C HIS A 21 -1.31 2.18 -8.44
N ALA A 22 -2.47 2.12 -9.11
CA ALA A 22 -3.24 3.30 -9.47
C ALA A 22 -3.76 4.03 -8.22
N LEU A 23 -4.26 3.28 -7.24
CA LEU A 23 -4.81 3.83 -5.99
C LEU A 23 -3.75 4.63 -5.20
N PHE A 24 -2.57 4.06 -4.96
CA PHE A 24 -1.51 4.76 -4.24
C PHE A 24 -0.87 5.87 -5.08
N LYS A 25 -0.79 5.72 -6.41
CA LYS A 25 -0.34 6.79 -7.29
C LYS A 25 -1.27 8.00 -7.22
N LEU A 26 -2.58 7.80 -7.25
CA LEU A 26 -3.58 8.87 -7.10
C LEU A 26 -3.52 9.51 -5.71
N TYR A 27 -3.26 8.73 -4.66
CA TYR A 27 -3.06 9.25 -3.31
C TYR A 27 -1.80 10.13 -3.20
N LEU A 28 -0.70 9.74 -3.84
CA LEU A 28 0.56 10.49 -3.82
C LEU A 28 0.59 11.68 -4.79
N SER A 29 -0.25 11.70 -5.83
CA SER A 29 -0.25 12.73 -6.88
C SER A 29 -0.95 14.03 -6.48
N ASN A 30 -0.93 14.39 -5.18
CA ASN A 30 -1.62 15.53 -4.59
C ASN A 30 -3.14 15.57 -4.88
N PRO A 31 -3.97 14.93 -4.05
CA PRO A 31 -5.43 15.03 -4.13
C PRO A 31 -5.90 16.49 -4.03
N PRO A 32 -6.96 16.88 -4.76
CA PRO A 32 -7.45 18.26 -4.74
C PRO A 32 -8.05 18.61 -3.36
N LYS A 33 -7.78 19.84 -2.90
CA LYS A 33 -8.31 20.40 -1.64
C LYS A 33 -8.01 19.48 -0.44
N MET A 34 -9.04 19.08 0.29
CA MET A 34 -8.95 18.24 1.50
C MET A 34 -9.27 16.76 1.21
N CYS A 35 -9.34 16.35 -0.07
CA CYS A 35 -9.67 14.97 -0.43
C CYS A 35 -8.65 13.95 0.12
N SER A 36 -7.40 14.37 0.32
CA SER A 36 -6.34 13.54 0.91
C SER A 36 -6.71 13.00 2.30
N TYR A 37 -7.30 13.84 3.16
CA TYR A 37 -7.71 13.45 4.51
C TYR A 37 -8.75 12.34 4.52
N VAL A 38 -9.71 12.39 3.59
CA VAL A 38 -10.74 11.35 3.48
C VAL A 38 -10.14 10.04 2.97
N VAL A 39 -9.26 10.13 1.97
CA VAL A 39 -8.61 8.96 1.35
C VAL A 39 -7.65 8.26 2.32
N GLU A 40 -7.00 9.00 3.22
CA GLU A 40 -6.06 8.43 4.20
C GLU A 40 -6.69 7.33 5.06
N PHE A 41 -7.97 7.46 5.42
CA PHE A 41 -8.72 6.44 6.19
C PHE A 41 -8.83 5.10 5.44
N VAL A 42 -8.88 5.13 4.11
CA VAL A 42 -8.99 3.96 3.25
C VAL A 42 -7.61 3.37 2.96
N VAL A 43 -6.63 4.22 2.67
CA VAL A 43 -5.26 3.84 2.27
C VAL A 43 -4.60 2.93 3.32
N ALA A 44 -4.80 3.19 4.61
CA ALA A 44 -4.25 2.35 5.67
C ALA A 44 -4.75 0.90 5.62
N ARG A 45 -6.05 0.70 5.36
CA ARG A 45 -6.66 -0.62 5.19
C ARG A 45 -6.17 -1.29 3.91
N GLU A 46 -6.20 -0.55 2.80
CA GLU A 46 -5.81 -1.09 1.49
C GLU A 46 -4.33 -1.49 1.46
N ARG A 47 -3.42 -0.75 2.11
CA ARG A 47 -2.02 -1.14 2.25
C ARG A 47 -1.85 -2.50 2.92
N LYS A 48 -2.65 -2.80 3.95
CA LYS A 48 -2.61 -4.11 4.62
C LYS A 48 -3.15 -5.22 3.72
N LEU A 49 -4.20 -4.96 2.94
CA LEU A 49 -4.77 -5.93 1.99
C LEU A 49 -3.81 -6.21 0.83
N ALA A 50 -3.22 -5.16 0.25
CA ALA A 50 -2.19 -5.25 -0.77
C ALA A 50 -1.00 -6.08 -0.28
N LEU A 51 -0.49 -5.79 0.92
CA LEU A 51 0.61 -6.55 1.52
C LEU A 51 0.26 -8.04 1.65
N LYS A 52 -0.95 -8.38 2.13
CA LYS A 52 -1.40 -9.79 2.22
C LYS A 52 -1.38 -10.50 0.87
N LYS A 53 -1.82 -9.83 -0.20
CA LYS A 53 -1.81 -10.38 -1.56
C LYS A 53 -0.38 -10.54 -2.09
N MET A 54 0.48 -9.55 -1.88
CA MET A 54 1.89 -9.60 -2.28
C MET A 54 2.65 -10.74 -1.59
N LEU A 55 2.48 -10.92 -0.28
CA LEU A 55 3.12 -12.01 0.47
C LEU A 55 2.66 -13.41 0.00
N LYS A 56 1.46 -13.52 -0.59
CA LYS A 56 1.00 -14.77 -1.21
C LYS A 56 1.60 -14.96 -2.61
N ALA A 57 1.71 -13.89 -3.40
CA ALA A 57 2.15 -13.95 -4.79
C ALA A 57 3.68 -14.11 -4.96
N PHE A 58 4.49 -13.40 -4.16
CA PHE A 58 5.94 -13.27 -4.36
C PHE A 58 6.80 -14.16 -3.44
N ARG A 59 6.33 -15.37 -3.12
CA ARG A 59 7.11 -16.32 -2.31
C ARG A 59 8.39 -16.74 -3.06
N PRO A 60 9.54 -16.98 -2.37
CA PRO A 60 9.71 -17.04 -0.92
C PRO A 60 10.12 -15.72 -0.22
N TYR A 61 10.76 -14.80 -0.94
CA TYR A 61 11.29 -13.55 -0.38
C TYR A 61 10.84 -12.34 -1.21
N LEU A 62 10.59 -11.23 -0.54
CA LEU A 62 10.21 -9.98 -1.18
C LEU A 62 11.10 -8.84 -0.69
N GLN A 63 11.65 -8.07 -1.63
CA GLN A 63 12.52 -6.94 -1.30
C GLN A 63 11.72 -5.74 -0.79
N ILE A 64 12.29 -5.00 0.16
CA ILE A 64 11.65 -3.80 0.73
C ILE A 64 11.52 -2.71 -0.32
N CYS A 65 12.52 -2.50 -1.19
CA CYS A 65 12.44 -1.51 -2.26
C CYS A 65 11.20 -1.69 -3.14
N HIS A 66 10.89 -2.95 -3.49
CA HIS A 66 9.70 -3.29 -4.26
C HIS A 66 8.41 -3.05 -3.44
N LEU A 67 8.38 -3.44 -2.16
CA LEU A 67 7.24 -3.14 -1.29
C LEU A 67 6.98 -1.64 -1.14
N THR A 68 8.02 -0.85 -0.94
CA THR A 68 7.96 0.61 -0.80
C THR A 68 7.35 1.24 -2.06
N SER A 69 7.79 0.81 -3.24
CA SER A 69 7.27 1.28 -4.52
C SER A 69 5.80 0.90 -4.69
N VAL A 70 5.44 -0.36 -4.46
CA VAL A 70 4.07 -0.85 -4.71
C VAL A 70 3.07 -0.33 -3.68
N LEU A 71 3.45 -0.17 -2.41
CA LEU A 71 2.57 0.33 -1.35
C LEU A 71 2.50 1.87 -1.30
N GLY A 72 3.24 2.55 -2.17
CA GLY A 72 3.30 4.00 -2.26
C GLY A 72 3.79 4.66 -0.97
N PHE A 73 4.92 4.19 -0.45
CA PHE A 73 5.64 4.87 0.63
C PHE A 73 6.68 5.83 0.04
N SER A 74 6.91 6.95 0.73
CA SER A 74 7.92 7.93 0.33
C SER A 74 9.35 7.44 0.57
N SER A 75 9.54 6.50 1.49
CA SER A 75 10.86 5.99 1.88
C SER A 75 10.80 4.56 2.40
N GLU A 76 11.91 3.83 2.32
CA GLU A 76 12.01 2.47 2.83
C GLU A 76 11.87 2.42 4.35
N GLU A 77 12.33 3.45 5.07
CA GLU A 77 12.19 3.56 6.52
C GLU A 77 10.70 3.61 6.93
N SER A 78 9.89 4.33 6.15
CA SER A 78 8.44 4.42 6.37
C SER A 78 7.77 3.06 6.15
N CYS A 79 8.19 2.32 5.11
CA CYS A 79 7.71 0.97 4.86
C CYS A 79 8.13 0.01 5.99
N ILE A 80 9.38 0.08 6.46
CA ILE A 80 9.88 -0.72 7.57
C ILE A 80 9.11 -0.41 8.87
N ALA A 81 8.84 0.87 9.16
CA ALA A 81 8.04 1.26 10.32
C ALA A 81 6.63 0.67 10.27
N PHE A 82 6.01 0.65 9.08
CA PHE A 82 4.72 0.00 8.85
C PHE A 82 4.78 -1.52 9.10
N LEU A 83 5.79 -2.21 8.56
CA LEU A 83 5.99 -3.64 8.78
C LEU A 83 6.23 -3.97 10.27
N LYS A 84 7.03 -3.15 10.97
CA LYS A 84 7.25 -3.26 12.42
C LYS A 84 5.96 -3.08 13.21
N LYS A 85 5.11 -2.12 12.83
CA LYS A 85 3.78 -1.93 13.46
C LYS A 85 2.89 -3.17 13.30
N LEU A 86 3.06 -3.91 12.20
CA LEU A 86 2.39 -5.19 11.95
C LEU A 86 3.09 -6.40 12.57
N LYS A 87 4.19 -6.19 13.31
CA LYS A 87 5.03 -7.25 13.92
C LYS A 87 5.60 -8.24 12.90
N LEU A 88 5.91 -7.76 11.69
CA LEU A 88 6.50 -8.58 10.63
C LEU A 88 8.02 -8.47 10.67
N PRO A 89 8.76 -9.60 10.72
CA PRO A 89 10.21 -9.59 10.71
C PRO A 89 10.75 -9.17 9.34
N VAL A 90 11.81 -8.39 9.37
CA VAL A 90 12.52 -7.88 8.19
C VAL A 90 13.99 -8.30 8.33
N GLU A 91 14.52 -9.01 7.33
CA GLU A 91 15.88 -9.57 7.33
C GLU A 91 16.64 -9.09 6.09
N ASN A 92 17.79 -8.43 6.26
CA ASN A 92 18.67 -8.02 5.16
C ASN A 92 17.94 -7.32 3.98
N SER A 93 17.07 -6.36 4.29
CA SER A 93 16.25 -5.64 3.28
C SER A 93 15.25 -6.53 2.51
N THR A 94 14.93 -7.70 3.05
CA THR A 94 13.95 -8.65 2.52
C THR A 94 12.94 -9.09 3.57
N VAL A 95 11.78 -9.53 3.11
CA VAL A 95 10.69 -10.06 3.92
C VAL A 95 10.46 -11.51 3.54
N ASN A 96 10.54 -12.42 4.53
CA ASN A 96 10.19 -13.82 4.32
C ASN A 96 8.67 -13.94 4.18
N CYS A 97 8.22 -14.19 2.94
CA CYS A 97 6.81 -14.17 2.59
C CYS A 97 6.02 -15.31 3.25
N ARG A 98 6.65 -16.46 3.46
CA ARG A 98 6.00 -17.62 4.09
C ARG A 98 5.72 -17.35 5.56
N HIS A 99 6.70 -16.85 6.29
CA HIS A 99 6.55 -16.53 7.72
C HIS A 99 5.59 -15.36 7.93
N CYS A 100 5.73 -14.29 7.13
CA CYS A 100 4.90 -13.10 7.25
C CYS A 100 3.45 -13.33 6.82
N ALA A 101 3.20 -14.19 5.83
CA ALA A 101 1.83 -14.57 5.48
C ALA A 101 1.13 -15.20 6.70
N ASN A 102 1.77 -16.16 7.37
CA ASN A 102 1.17 -16.86 8.51
C ASN A 102 0.89 -15.96 9.71
N LEU A 103 1.65 -14.87 9.91
CA LEU A 103 1.42 -13.91 11.00
C LEU A 103 0.25 -12.95 10.74
N LEU A 104 -0.17 -12.80 9.48
CA LEU A 104 -1.23 -11.87 9.07
C LEU A 104 -2.61 -12.52 8.93
N PHE A 105 -2.68 -13.86 9.02
CA PHE A 105 -3.90 -14.67 9.04
C PHE A 105 -4.13 -15.21 10.45
#